data_AF-A0A379SUF6-F1
#
_entry.id   AF-A0A379SUF6-F1
#
_cell.length_a   1.000
_cell.length_b   1.000
_cell.length_c   1.000
_cell.angle_alpha   90.00
_cell.angle_beta   90.00
_cell.angle_gamma   90.00
#
_symmetry.space_group_name_H-M   'P 1'
#
loop_
_entity.id
_entity.type
_entity.pdbx_description
1 polymer ?
#
loop_
_entity_poly.entity_id
_entity_poly.type
_entity_poly.pdbx_seq_one_letter_code
_entity_poly.pdbx_strand_id
1 'polypeptide(L)'
;MWYFFLSKFYLCKVRFLTSKSIIFSNENNRIYYFAFTELGTKQVCHFFKEKSNYELPYNKLTIVKLPWLNFVPINNNYDVIDLCGFISFFDVIKAFLLSIASFVSFFKPSCIKWILHLYTAPSWFLVALAMNNVKGSFASSEHYDRWAVLTDILCRMKRKQYILIQHGSLMGLKTKNFESFNLPYKLRAVSEIAVFNEVEFYLFSDYILSKIKNDGLIIHYFQQPFFVSSIEKKELSVLIVGHSLCEREQLKIGELLATLSDEIVVYYKEHPKARASEKVKMASWNFITDDNYFS
;
A
#
# COMPACT_ATOMS: atom_id res chain seq x y z
N MET A 1 21.11 15.28 10.85
CA MET A 1 20.56 14.02 10.31
C MET A 1 20.89 12.80 11.19
N TRP A 2 22.15 12.56 11.53
CA TRP A 2 22.56 11.44 12.41
C TRP A 2 22.03 11.53 13.85
N TYR A 3 21.94 12.74 14.41
CA TYR A 3 21.29 12.99 15.71
C TYR A 3 19.81 12.57 15.74
N PHE A 4 19.09 12.73 14.62
CA PHE A 4 17.69 12.28 14.48
C PHE A 4 17.59 10.76 14.36
N PHE A 5 18.60 10.11 13.78
CA PHE A 5 18.67 8.65 13.75
C PHE A 5 19.02 8.08 15.11
N LEU A 6 19.98 8.68 15.83
CA LEU A 6 20.35 8.32 17.20
C LEU A 6 19.19 8.56 18.18
N SER A 7 18.40 9.62 18.01
CA SER A 7 17.19 9.84 18.81
C SER A 7 16.08 8.84 18.47
N LYS A 8 15.85 8.53 17.18
CA LYS A 8 14.97 7.41 16.77
C LYS A 8 15.48 6.05 17.27
N PHE A 9 16.78 5.84 17.30
CA PHE A 9 17.46 4.65 17.83
C PHE A 9 17.24 4.53 19.34
N TYR A 10 17.37 5.63 20.09
CA TYR A 10 17.05 5.68 21.52
C TYR A 10 15.56 5.51 21.79
N LEU A 11 14.66 6.11 20.99
CA LEU A 11 13.22 5.91 21.07
C LEU A 11 12.81 4.47 20.74
N CYS A 12 13.44 3.85 19.73
CA CYS A 12 13.30 2.42 19.44
C CYS A 12 13.83 1.58 20.61
N LYS A 13 14.96 1.95 21.23
CA LYS A 13 15.49 1.26 22.43
C LYS A 13 14.54 1.36 23.62
N VAL A 14 13.94 2.52 23.86
CA VAL A 14 12.92 2.72 24.92
C VAL A 14 11.65 1.92 24.61
N ARG A 15 11.16 1.96 23.37
CA ARG A 15 10.01 1.14 22.94
C ARG A 15 10.30 -0.35 22.94
N PHE A 16 11.55 -0.76 22.65
CA PHE A 16 11.99 -2.15 22.70
C PHE A 16 12.05 -2.68 24.13
N LEU A 17 12.48 -1.85 25.09
CA LEU A 17 12.47 -2.17 26.51
C LEU A 17 11.04 -2.31 27.08
N THR A 18 10.05 -1.66 26.47
CA THR A 18 8.64 -1.76 26.88
C THR A 18 7.81 -2.74 26.06
N SER A 19 8.27 -3.13 24.86
CA SER A 19 7.59 -4.12 24.04
C SER A 19 7.89 -5.52 24.55
N LYS A 20 6.86 -6.31 24.87
CA LYS A 20 7.03 -7.76 25.08
C LYS A 20 7.67 -8.35 23.83
N SER A 21 8.81 -9.01 23.99
CA SER A 21 9.33 -9.89 22.95
C SER A 21 8.33 -11.02 22.76
N ILE A 22 7.49 -10.92 21.73
CA ILE A 22 6.66 -12.05 21.34
C ILE A 22 7.61 -12.99 20.59
N ILE A 23 8.19 -13.91 21.37
CA ILE A 23 8.89 -15.07 20.86
C ILE A 23 7.91 -15.81 19.94
N PHE A 24 8.26 -15.80 18.67
CA PHE A 24 7.61 -16.39 17.51
C PHE A 24 6.70 -17.58 17.82
N SER A 25 5.39 -17.44 17.57
CA SER A 25 4.55 -18.60 17.24
C SER A 25 5.14 -19.23 15.98
N ASN A 26 5.71 -20.42 16.14
CA ASN A 26 6.59 -21.10 15.21
C ASN A 26 5.82 -21.76 14.04
N GLU A 27 4.80 -21.08 13.53
CA GLU A 27 3.94 -21.62 12.49
C GLU A 27 4.44 -21.15 11.12
N ASN A 28 5.06 -22.06 10.38
CA ASN A 28 5.47 -21.84 8.98
C ASN A 28 4.30 -21.42 8.06
N ASN A 29 3.06 -21.53 8.53
CA ASN A 29 1.84 -21.18 7.79
C ASN A 29 1.38 -19.72 7.97
N ARG A 30 2.06 -18.88 8.77
CA ARG A 30 1.67 -17.47 8.91
C ARG A 30 2.11 -16.63 7.72
N ILE A 31 1.30 -15.63 7.38
CA ILE A 31 1.55 -14.64 6.34
C ILE A 31 1.79 -13.30 7.04
N TYR A 32 2.92 -12.65 6.71
CA TYR A 32 3.29 -11.37 7.28
C TYR A 32 3.13 -10.26 6.24
N TYR A 33 2.41 -9.20 6.61
CA TYR A 33 2.23 -8.01 5.81
C TYR A 33 2.88 -6.81 6.50
N PHE A 34 3.86 -6.18 5.86
CA PHE A 34 4.51 -4.98 6.38
C PHE A 34 3.73 -3.75 5.90
N ALA A 35 3.11 -3.02 6.83
CA ALA A 35 2.23 -1.91 6.50
C ALA A 35 3.02 -0.65 6.16
N PHE A 36 3.20 -0.39 4.86
CA PHE A 36 3.88 0.81 4.34
C PHE A 36 2.93 1.97 4.09
N THR A 37 1.68 1.70 3.71
CA THR A 37 0.65 2.70 3.44
C THR A 37 -0.70 2.29 4.05
N GLU A 38 -1.51 3.27 4.44
CA GLU A 38 -2.85 3.00 4.96
C GLU A 38 -3.75 2.36 3.88
N LEU A 39 -3.75 2.92 2.66
CA LEU A 39 -4.55 2.40 1.56
C LEU A 39 -4.18 0.95 1.23
N GLY A 40 -2.89 0.64 1.12
CA GLY A 40 -2.40 -0.72 0.91
C GLY A 40 -2.87 -1.67 2.02
N THR A 41 -2.78 -1.22 3.27
CA THR A 41 -3.19 -2.03 4.42
C THR A 41 -4.69 -2.34 4.39
N LYS A 42 -5.53 -1.36 4.07
CA LYS A 42 -6.99 -1.56 3.94
C LYS A 42 -7.32 -2.61 2.87
N GLN A 43 -6.62 -2.57 1.75
CA GLN A 43 -6.83 -3.51 0.63
C GLN A 43 -6.37 -4.92 0.97
N VAL A 44 -5.22 -5.06 1.64
CA VAL A 44 -4.76 -6.37 2.13
C VAL A 44 -5.77 -6.95 3.13
N CYS A 45 -6.20 -6.19 4.13
CA CYS A 45 -7.20 -6.64 5.08
C CYS A 45 -8.50 -7.06 4.38
N HIS A 46 -8.97 -6.27 3.41
CA HIS A 46 -10.17 -6.61 2.65
C HIS A 46 -10.05 -7.93 1.89
N PHE A 47 -8.95 -8.10 1.15
CA PHE A 47 -8.67 -9.33 0.40
C PHE A 47 -8.71 -10.58 1.32
N PHE A 48 -8.07 -10.51 2.48
CA PHE A 48 -8.09 -11.60 3.47
C PHE A 48 -9.42 -11.76 4.21
N LYS A 49 -10.31 -10.76 4.18
CA LYS A 49 -11.65 -10.81 4.80
C LYS A 49 -12.71 -11.42 3.87
N GLU A 50 -12.78 -10.97 2.62
CA GLU A 50 -13.78 -11.45 1.65
C GLU A 50 -13.57 -12.93 1.28
N LYS A 51 -12.32 -13.38 1.22
CA LYS A 51 -11.99 -14.77 0.93
C LYS A 51 -11.96 -15.66 2.17
N SER A 52 -13.04 -15.69 2.95
CA SER A 52 -13.23 -16.69 4.02
C SER A 52 -13.25 -18.16 3.49
N ASN A 53 -13.26 -18.37 2.17
CA ASN A 53 -13.10 -19.67 1.49
C ASN A 53 -11.65 -19.99 1.07
N TYR A 54 -10.65 -19.17 1.43
CA TYR A 54 -9.25 -19.60 1.36
C TYR A 54 -9.00 -20.59 2.51
N GLU A 55 -8.52 -21.80 2.21
CA GLU A 55 -8.09 -22.80 3.23
C GLU A 55 -6.89 -22.32 4.10
N LEU A 56 -6.49 -21.05 3.99
CA LEU A 56 -5.61 -20.38 4.94
C LEU A 56 -6.48 -19.46 5.82
N PRO A 57 -6.87 -19.91 7.03
CA PRO A 57 -7.78 -19.16 7.89
C PRO A 57 -7.27 -17.74 8.17
N TYR A 58 -8.19 -16.78 8.30
CA TYR A 58 -7.94 -15.36 8.63
C TYR A 58 -6.96 -15.17 9.81
N ASN A 59 -6.90 -16.16 10.71
CA ASN A 59 -5.98 -16.27 11.84
C ASN A 59 -4.48 -16.33 11.47
N LYS A 60 -4.13 -16.44 10.17
CA LYS A 60 -2.75 -16.54 9.71
C LYS A 60 -2.13 -15.22 9.26
N LEU A 61 -2.89 -14.14 9.06
CA LEU A 61 -2.33 -12.84 8.68
C LEU A 61 -1.84 -12.07 9.92
N THR A 62 -0.57 -11.67 9.90
CA THR A 62 0.03 -10.79 10.91
C THR A 62 0.45 -9.48 10.24
N ILE A 63 -0.10 -8.37 10.73
CA ILE A 63 0.22 -7.03 10.26
C ILE A 63 1.41 -6.51 11.06
N VAL A 64 2.51 -6.22 10.38
CA VAL A 64 3.70 -5.62 10.96
C VAL A 64 3.62 -4.11 10.85
N LYS A 65 3.43 -3.45 12.00
CA LYS A 65 3.35 -2.00 12.09
C LYS A 65 4.73 -1.37 12.04
N LEU A 66 4.92 -0.43 11.12
CA LEU A 66 6.14 0.33 10.99
C LEU A 66 6.11 1.55 11.91
N PRO A 67 7.24 1.97 12.51
CA PRO A 67 7.26 2.99 13.56
C PRO A 67 6.89 4.40 13.08
N TRP A 68 6.82 4.62 11.76
CA TRP A 68 6.41 5.88 11.14
C TRP A 68 4.97 5.88 10.61
N LEU A 69 4.25 4.75 10.67
CA LEU A 69 2.86 4.67 10.22
C LEU A 69 1.92 4.69 11.42
N ASN A 70 1.11 5.73 11.55
CA ASN A 70 0.03 5.81 12.52
C ASN A 70 -1.24 5.19 11.92
N PHE A 71 -1.24 3.86 11.79
CA PHE A 71 -2.42 3.12 11.36
C PHE A 71 -3.07 2.39 12.54
N VAL A 72 -4.40 2.38 12.53
CA VAL A 72 -5.26 1.56 13.39
C VAL A 72 -6.04 0.63 12.46
N PRO A 73 -5.96 -0.70 12.64
CA PRO A 73 -6.72 -1.64 11.83
C PRO A 73 -8.21 -1.32 11.88
N ILE A 74 -8.88 -1.40 10.73
CA ILE A 74 -10.35 -1.24 10.64
C ILE A 74 -11.07 -2.30 11.48
N ASN A 75 -10.43 -3.44 11.77
CA ASN A 75 -11.03 -4.54 12.50
C ASN A 75 -10.03 -5.14 13.50
N ASN A 76 -10.47 -5.39 14.74
CA ASN A 76 -9.65 -5.90 15.86
C ASN A 76 -9.24 -7.38 15.73
N ASN A 77 -9.61 -8.03 14.62
CA ASN A 77 -9.41 -9.48 14.43
C ASN A 77 -8.04 -9.85 13.82
N TYR A 78 -7.19 -8.88 13.47
CA TYR A 78 -5.85 -9.14 12.94
C TYR A 78 -4.79 -9.01 14.04
N ASP A 79 -3.84 -9.94 14.04
CA ASP A 79 -2.67 -9.83 14.91
C ASP A 79 -1.77 -8.70 14.41
N VAL A 80 -1.68 -7.61 15.18
CA VAL A 80 -0.80 -6.49 14.90
C VAL A 80 0.43 -6.58 15.79
N ILE A 81 1.61 -6.59 15.17
CA ILE A 81 2.90 -6.63 15.86
C ILE A 81 3.73 -5.43 15.39
N ASP A 82 4.35 -4.72 16.32
CA ASP A 82 5.30 -3.67 15.97
C ASP A 82 6.56 -4.28 15.34
N LEU A 83 7.18 -3.56 14.40
CA LEU A 83 8.46 -3.94 13.79
C LEU A 83 9.52 -4.34 14.84
N CYS A 84 9.51 -3.65 15.99
CA CYS A 84 10.39 -3.91 17.12
C CYS A 84 10.30 -5.36 17.66
N GLY A 85 9.17 -6.04 17.47
CA GLY A 85 9.00 -7.44 17.86
C GLY A 85 9.85 -8.43 17.05
N PHE A 86 10.35 -8.03 15.88
CA PHE A 86 11.13 -8.90 14.98
C PHE A 86 12.63 -8.62 14.98
N ILE A 87 13.08 -7.59 15.70
CA ILE A 87 14.47 -7.13 15.65
C ILE A 87 15.10 -7.19 17.03
N SER A 88 16.33 -7.68 17.09
CA SER A 88 17.16 -7.61 18.29
C SER A 88 17.93 -6.29 18.35
N PHE A 89 18.50 -5.96 19.51
CA PHE A 89 19.41 -4.81 19.62
C PHE A 89 20.61 -4.90 18.67
N PHE A 90 21.14 -6.12 18.44
CA PHE A 90 22.22 -6.36 17.49
C PHE A 90 21.79 -6.07 16.06
N ASP A 91 20.53 -6.33 15.69
CA ASP A 91 19.99 -5.95 14.38
C ASP A 91 19.97 -4.44 14.20
N VAL A 92 19.70 -3.68 15.26
CA VAL A 92 19.73 -2.21 15.19
C VAL A 92 21.15 -1.69 14.96
N ILE A 93 22.15 -2.25 15.65
CA ILE A 93 23.56 -1.92 15.42
C ILE A 93 23.95 -2.31 13.98
N LYS A 94 23.57 -3.50 13.54
CA LYS A 94 23.86 -3.99 12.18
C LYS A 94 23.24 -3.07 11.12
N ALA A 95 21.99 -2.66 11.29
CA ALA A 95 21.33 -1.72 10.38
C ALA A 95 22.06 -0.38 10.31
N PHE A 96 22.53 0.12 11.45
CA PHE A 96 23.33 1.34 11.50
C PHE A 96 24.63 1.20 10.72
N LEU A 97 25.41 0.14 10.98
CA LEU A 97 26.68 -0.12 10.26
C LEU A 97 26.48 -0.29 8.75
N LEU A 98 25.43 -1.01 8.33
CA LEU A 98 25.06 -1.16 6.92
C LEU A 98 24.70 0.19 6.27
N SER A 99 24.09 1.10 7.02
CA SER A 99 23.79 2.45 6.54
C SER A 99 25.06 3.25 6.29
N ILE A 100 26.05 3.17 7.20
CA ILE A 100 27.35 3.81 7.01
C ILE A 100 28.05 3.23 5.79
N ALA A 101 28.13 1.90 5.70
CA ALA A 101 28.78 1.21 4.59
C ALA A 101 28.14 1.55 3.24
N SER A 102 26.81 1.69 3.20
CA SER A 102 26.08 2.12 2.00
C SER A 102 26.42 3.55 1.63
N PHE A 103 26.47 4.46 2.61
CA PHE A 103 26.85 5.85 2.38
C PHE A 103 28.27 5.95 1.80
N VAL A 104 29.24 5.23 2.38
CA VAL A 104 30.61 5.13 1.84
C VAL A 104 30.63 4.58 0.42
N SER A 105 29.85 3.54 0.14
CA SER A 105 29.80 2.91 -1.18
C SER A 105 29.21 3.81 -2.28
N PHE A 106 28.34 4.75 -1.90
CA PHE A 106 27.68 5.68 -2.82
C PHE A 106 28.48 6.97 -3.08
N PHE A 107 29.59 7.21 -2.38
CA PHE A 107 30.51 8.31 -2.70
C PHE A 107 31.28 8.11 -4.02
N LYS A 108 31.16 6.94 -4.66
CA LYS A 108 31.71 6.71 -6.00
C LYS A 108 31.08 7.66 -7.02
N PRO A 109 31.84 8.23 -7.98
CA PRO A 109 31.32 9.19 -8.96
C PRO A 109 30.08 8.71 -9.73
N SER A 110 29.98 7.40 -10.01
CA SER A 110 28.85 6.79 -10.71
C SER A 110 27.54 6.76 -9.88
N CYS A 111 27.63 6.82 -8.56
CA CYS A 111 26.51 6.64 -7.63
C CYS A 111 26.16 7.90 -6.84
N ILE A 112 27.02 8.93 -6.85
CA ILE A 112 26.87 10.11 -5.99
C ILE A 112 25.55 10.85 -6.20
N LYS A 113 25.00 10.84 -7.42
CA LYS A 113 23.68 11.41 -7.72
C LYS A 113 22.54 10.77 -6.92
N TRP A 114 22.72 9.54 -6.46
CA TRP A 114 21.74 8.79 -5.67
C TRP A 114 21.98 8.91 -4.16
N ILE A 115 23.01 9.63 -3.70
CA ILE A 115 23.40 9.66 -2.29
C ILE A 115 22.29 10.21 -1.38
N LEU A 116 21.47 11.14 -1.89
CA LEU A 116 20.32 11.66 -1.16
C LEU A 116 19.31 10.55 -0.86
N HIS A 117 19.16 9.53 -1.70
CA HIS A 117 18.23 8.43 -1.42
C HIS A 117 18.63 7.61 -0.17
N LEU A 118 19.86 7.76 0.32
CA LEU A 118 20.35 7.06 1.51
C LEU A 118 19.94 7.72 2.83
N TYR A 119 19.28 8.89 2.84
CA TYR A 119 18.82 9.48 4.12
C TYR A 119 17.82 8.57 4.86
N THR A 120 17.13 7.69 4.14
CA THR A 120 16.24 6.66 4.71
C THR A 120 16.88 5.28 4.88
N ALA A 121 18.14 5.09 4.48
CA ALA A 121 18.82 3.79 4.50
C ALA A 121 18.75 3.06 5.86
N PRO A 122 18.89 3.74 7.01
CA PRO A 122 18.76 3.04 8.29
C PRO A 122 17.39 2.41 8.53
N SER A 123 16.32 3.07 8.10
CA SER A 123 14.96 2.50 8.20
C SER A 123 14.80 1.32 7.24
N TRP A 124 15.45 1.36 6.07
CA TRP A 124 15.41 0.27 5.11
C TRP A 124 16.13 -0.97 5.62
N PHE A 125 17.31 -0.82 6.20
CA PHE A 125 18.05 -1.95 6.78
C PHE A 125 17.33 -2.56 7.97
N LEU A 126 16.68 -1.74 8.81
CA LEU A 126 15.85 -2.27 9.90
C LEU A 126 14.69 -3.12 9.39
N VAL A 127 13.96 -2.63 8.38
CA VAL A 127 12.87 -3.41 7.75
C VAL A 127 13.42 -4.68 7.10
N ALA A 128 14.52 -4.60 6.37
CA ALA A 128 15.14 -5.77 5.75
C ALA A 128 15.57 -6.83 6.77
N LEU A 129 16.15 -6.42 7.90
CA LEU A 129 16.52 -7.32 8.98
C LEU A 129 15.28 -7.92 9.66
N ALA A 130 14.25 -7.12 9.92
CA ALA A 130 12.99 -7.60 10.48
C ALA A 130 12.32 -8.64 9.57
N MET A 131 12.17 -8.34 8.27
CA MET A 131 11.67 -9.28 7.28
C MET A 131 12.56 -10.53 7.20
N ASN A 132 13.89 -10.38 7.31
CA ASN A 132 14.80 -11.51 7.37
C ASN A 132 14.68 -12.33 8.68
N ASN A 133 14.08 -11.82 9.74
CA ASN A 133 13.84 -12.59 10.96
C ASN A 133 12.47 -13.28 10.97
N VAL A 134 11.57 -12.90 10.05
CA VAL A 134 10.28 -13.56 9.84
C VAL A 134 10.47 -14.99 9.31
N LYS A 135 9.74 -15.94 9.92
CA LYS A 135 9.71 -17.35 9.50
C LYS A 135 8.59 -17.69 8.51
N GLY A 136 7.52 -16.91 8.47
CA GLY A 136 6.37 -17.15 7.59
C GLY A 136 6.55 -16.68 6.15
N SER A 137 5.46 -16.73 5.40
CA SER A 137 5.32 -16.20 4.04
C SER A 137 4.99 -14.71 4.05
N PHE A 138 5.01 -14.06 2.89
CA PHE A 138 4.80 -12.61 2.79
C PHE A 138 3.59 -12.26 1.94
N ALA A 139 2.86 -11.25 2.39
CA ALA A 139 1.95 -10.47 1.56
C ALA A 139 2.51 -9.05 1.39
N SER A 140 2.34 -8.46 0.22
CA SER A 140 2.71 -7.06 -0.04
C SER A 140 1.64 -6.39 -0.89
N SER A 141 1.47 -5.09 -0.67
CA SER A 141 0.73 -4.20 -1.55
C SER A 141 1.65 -3.33 -2.39
N GLU A 142 2.97 -3.46 -2.25
CA GLU A 142 3.91 -2.65 -3.01
C GLU A 142 4.29 -3.36 -4.33
N HIS A 143 4.13 -2.66 -5.46
CA HIS A 143 4.16 -3.30 -6.79
C HIS A 143 5.48 -3.13 -7.56
N TYR A 144 6.10 -1.96 -7.49
CA TYR A 144 7.27 -1.63 -8.33
C TYR A 144 8.26 -0.70 -7.63
N ASP A 145 8.20 -0.64 -6.31
CA ASP A 145 9.09 0.18 -5.50
C ASP A 145 10.19 -0.66 -4.83
N ARG A 146 11.00 -0.02 -3.99
CA ARG A 146 12.10 -0.69 -3.27
C ARG A 146 11.63 -1.80 -2.33
N TRP A 147 10.43 -1.72 -1.77
CA TRP A 147 9.88 -2.71 -0.84
C TRP A 147 9.38 -3.94 -1.59
N ALA A 148 8.81 -3.74 -2.78
CA ALA A 148 8.46 -4.83 -3.69
C ALA A 148 9.71 -5.66 -4.04
N VAL A 149 10.81 -4.99 -4.41
CA VAL A 149 12.10 -5.63 -4.73
C VAL A 149 12.70 -6.36 -3.51
N LEU A 150 12.67 -5.74 -2.33
CA LEU A 150 13.17 -6.35 -1.10
C LEU A 150 12.40 -7.63 -0.75
N THR A 151 11.06 -7.57 -0.81
CA THR A 151 10.18 -8.72 -0.53
C THR A 151 10.46 -9.86 -1.50
N ASP A 152 10.59 -9.54 -2.78
CA ASP A 152 10.90 -10.51 -3.84
C ASP A 152 12.23 -11.23 -3.59
N ILE A 153 13.30 -10.49 -3.32
CA ILE A 153 14.63 -11.05 -3.06
C ILE A 153 14.58 -11.97 -1.84
N LEU A 154 13.97 -11.53 -0.74
CA LEU A 154 13.86 -12.33 0.49
C LEU A 154 13.06 -13.61 0.28
N CYS A 155 11.91 -13.53 -0.41
CA CYS A 155 11.08 -14.69 -0.71
C CYS A 155 11.83 -15.71 -1.58
N ARG A 156 12.62 -15.24 -2.55
CA ARG A 156 13.46 -16.11 -3.39
C ARG A 156 14.57 -16.79 -2.58
N MET A 157 15.31 -16.02 -1.78
CA MET A 157 16.42 -16.55 -0.99
C MET A 157 15.94 -17.60 0.02
N LYS A 158 14.76 -17.39 0.61
CA LYS A 158 14.20 -18.26 1.66
C LYS A 158 13.15 -19.26 1.19
N ARG A 159 12.84 -19.28 -0.11
CA ARG A 159 11.78 -20.10 -0.71
C ARG A 159 10.44 -19.94 0.04
N LYS A 160 10.04 -18.69 0.26
CA LYS A 160 8.76 -18.32 0.88
C LYS A 160 7.75 -17.95 -0.19
N GLN A 161 6.49 -18.23 0.08
CA GLN A 161 5.36 -17.80 -0.75
C GLN A 161 5.27 -16.28 -0.69
N TYR A 162 4.93 -15.67 -1.83
CA TYR A 162 4.76 -14.24 -1.96
C TYR A 162 3.43 -13.91 -2.63
N ILE A 163 2.55 -13.26 -1.89
CA ILE A 163 1.23 -12.81 -2.34
C ILE A 163 1.31 -11.31 -2.61
N LEU A 164 1.03 -10.89 -3.85
CA LEU A 164 1.00 -9.48 -4.24
C LEU A 164 -0.45 -8.99 -4.39
N ILE A 165 -0.81 -7.91 -3.70
CA ILE A 165 -2.22 -7.45 -3.61
C ILE A 165 -2.32 -6.01 -4.11
N GLN A 166 -3.04 -5.82 -5.22
CA GLN A 166 -3.30 -4.52 -5.81
C GLN A 166 -4.02 -3.58 -4.84
N HIS A 167 -3.60 -2.31 -4.76
CA HIS A 167 -4.30 -1.29 -3.97
C HIS A 167 -4.61 0.01 -4.74
N GLY A 168 -4.29 0.04 -6.04
CA GLY A 168 -4.55 1.17 -6.93
C GLY A 168 -4.49 0.71 -8.39
N SER A 169 -5.21 1.41 -9.27
CA SER A 169 -5.28 1.07 -10.69
C SER A 169 -3.95 1.36 -11.40
N LEU A 170 -3.52 0.44 -12.26
CA LEU A 170 -2.34 0.61 -13.11
C LEU A 170 -2.68 1.16 -14.50
N MET A 171 -3.94 1.51 -14.79
CA MET A 171 -4.36 1.99 -16.11
C MET A 171 -3.56 3.20 -16.62
N GLY A 172 -2.95 3.98 -15.73
CA GLY A 172 -2.01 5.05 -16.11
C GLY A 172 -0.85 4.57 -16.99
N LEU A 173 -0.42 3.31 -16.87
CA LEU A 173 0.63 2.72 -17.70
C LEU A 173 0.22 2.58 -19.18
N LYS A 174 -1.07 2.59 -19.50
CA LYS A 174 -1.57 2.56 -20.89
C LYS A 174 -1.58 3.94 -21.56
N THR A 175 -1.32 5.01 -20.83
CA THR A 175 -1.35 6.35 -21.41
C THR A 175 -0.09 6.59 -22.25
N LYS A 176 -0.24 7.32 -23.38
CA LYS A 176 0.85 7.57 -24.36
C LYS A 176 2.13 8.11 -23.74
N ASN A 177 2.02 8.85 -22.64
CA ASN A 177 3.17 9.42 -21.93
C ASN A 177 4.03 8.38 -21.18
N PHE A 178 3.55 7.14 -21.04
CA PHE A 178 4.20 6.06 -20.31
C PHE A 178 4.61 4.88 -21.21
N GLU A 179 4.60 5.04 -22.54
CA GLU A 179 5.04 4.02 -23.51
C GLU A 179 6.51 3.57 -23.28
N SER A 180 7.32 4.41 -22.63
CA SER A 180 8.71 4.10 -22.26
C SER A 180 8.89 3.56 -20.84
N PHE A 181 7.80 3.29 -20.11
CA PHE A 181 7.89 2.74 -18.74
C PHE A 181 8.52 1.35 -18.77
N ASN A 182 9.72 1.25 -18.22
CA ASN A 182 10.44 -0.01 -18.09
C ASN A 182 11.08 -0.11 -16.71
N LEU A 183 10.70 -1.14 -15.96
CA LEU A 183 11.30 -1.42 -14.67
C LEU A 183 12.60 -2.22 -14.85
N PRO A 184 13.73 -1.74 -14.30
CA PRO A 184 15.00 -2.48 -14.38
C PRO A 184 14.95 -3.81 -13.62
N TYR A 185 14.02 -3.94 -12.67
CA TYR A 185 13.78 -5.16 -11.92
C TYR A 185 12.31 -5.56 -12.03
N LYS A 186 12.05 -6.78 -12.50
CA LYS A 186 10.72 -7.42 -12.49
C LYS A 186 10.66 -8.50 -11.41
N LEU A 187 9.54 -8.55 -10.71
CA LEU A 187 9.32 -9.48 -9.59
C LEU A 187 9.26 -10.93 -10.09
N ARG A 188 9.94 -11.84 -9.38
CA ARG A 188 10.11 -13.25 -9.76
C ARG A 188 9.70 -14.24 -8.66
N ALA A 189 9.34 -13.77 -7.47
CA ALA A 189 8.97 -14.61 -6.34
C ALA A 189 7.45 -14.70 -6.15
N VAL A 190 6.69 -13.82 -6.82
CA VAL A 190 5.23 -13.75 -6.72
C VAL A 190 4.65 -15.09 -7.14
N SER A 191 4.03 -15.78 -6.17
CA SER A 191 3.35 -17.06 -6.37
C SER A 191 1.84 -16.88 -6.44
N GLU A 192 1.32 -15.79 -5.88
CA GLU A 192 -0.10 -15.43 -5.96
C GLU A 192 -0.25 -13.93 -6.18
N ILE A 193 -1.25 -13.54 -6.96
CA ILE A 193 -1.57 -12.14 -7.19
C ILE A 193 -3.07 -11.89 -7.04
N ALA A 194 -3.42 -10.85 -6.31
CA ALA A 194 -4.77 -10.34 -6.19
C ALA A 194 -4.88 -9.00 -6.93
N VAL A 195 -5.74 -8.93 -7.94
CA VAL A 195 -5.95 -7.76 -8.81
C VAL A 195 -7.43 -7.50 -9.03
N PHE A 196 -7.76 -6.30 -9.51
CA PHE A 196 -9.16 -5.90 -9.65
C PHE A 196 -9.89 -6.59 -10.81
N ASN A 197 -9.19 -6.81 -11.92
CA ASN A 197 -9.74 -7.43 -13.12
C ASN A 197 -8.61 -7.95 -14.03
N GLU A 198 -9.00 -8.62 -15.10
CA GLU A 198 -8.08 -9.20 -16.08
C GLU A 198 -7.21 -8.15 -16.78
N VAL A 199 -7.74 -6.95 -17.04
CA VAL A 199 -6.99 -5.86 -17.67
C VAL A 199 -5.84 -5.41 -16.78
N GLU A 200 -6.08 -5.27 -15.48
CA GLU A 200 -5.06 -4.96 -14.47
C GLU A 200 -4.03 -6.10 -14.36
N PHE A 201 -4.47 -7.37 -14.39
CA PHE A 201 -3.56 -8.52 -14.41
C PHE A 201 -2.55 -8.43 -15.56
N TYR A 202 -3.01 -8.14 -16.78
CA TYR A 202 -2.12 -8.02 -17.93
C TYR A 202 -1.08 -6.92 -17.75
N LEU A 203 -1.45 -5.79 -17.13
CA LEU A 203 -0.48 -4.74 -16.80
C LEU A 203 0.58 -5.22 -15.80
N PHE A 204 0.18 -5.98 -14.78
CA PHE A 204 1.15 -6.61 -13.88
C PHE A 204 2.06 -7.59 -14.62
N SER A 205 1.50 -8.47 -15.45
CA SER A 205 2.25 -9.46 -16.22
C SER A 205 3.27 -8.81 -17.17
N ASP A 206 2.88 -7.72 -17.83
CA ASP A 206 3.72 -7.07 -18.84
C ASP A 206 4.80 -6.19 -18.23
N TYR A 207 4.47 -5.42 -17.19
CA TYR A 207 5.38 -4.38 -16.68
C TYR A 207 6.08 -4.75 -15.38
N ILE A 208 5.43 -5.52 -14.50
CA ILE A 208 5.88 -5.70 -13.11
C ILE A 208 6.44 -7.11 -12.86
N LEU A 209 5.78 -8.14 -13.38
CA LEU A 209 6.15 -9.54 -13.17
C LEU A 209 7.14 -10.02 -14.23
N SER A 210 8.02 -10.93 -13.83
CA SER A 210 8.94 -11.61 -14.72
C SER A 210 8.28 -12.80 -15.40
N LYS A 211 8.16 -12.75 -16.73
CA LYS A 211 7.53 -13.78 -17.58
C LYS A 211 7.99 -15.22 -17.33
N ILE A 212 9.26 -15.41 -16.95
CA ILE A 212 9.91 -16.74 -16.76
C ILE A 212 9.24 -17.60 -15.66
N LYS A 213 8.37 -17.04 -14.82
CA LYS A 213 7.82 -17.72 -13.64
C LYS A 213 6.31 -17.65 -13.48
N ASN A 214 5.58 -17.27 -14.53
CA ASN A 214 4.11 -17.22 -14.44
C ASN A 214 3.47 -18.62 -14.51
N ASP A 215 4.23 -19.67 -14.83
CA ASP A 215 3.77 -21.05 -14.78
C ASP A 215 3.55 -21.46 -13.31
N GLY A 216 2.28 -21.49 -12.89
CA GLY A 216 1.87 -21.78 -11.51
C GLY A 216 1.54 -20.56 -10.66
N LEU A 217 1.46 -19.36 -11.26
CA LEU A 217 0.94 -18.16 -10.58
C LEU A 217 -0.56 -18.31 -10.32
N ILE A 218 -0.98 -18.19 -9.05
CA ILE A 218 -2.39 -18.18 -8.69
C ILE A 218 -2.93 -16.75 -8.83
N ILE A 219 -4.02 -16.59 -9.56
CA ILE A 219 -4.64 -15.28 -9.82
C ILE A 219 -5.94 -15.17 -9.04
N HIS A 220 -6.14 -14.04 -8.37
CA HIS A 220 -7.37 -13.71 -7.68
C HIS A 220 -7.91 -12.40 -8.19
N TYR A 221 -9.17 -12.42 -8.60
CA TYR A 221 -9.92 -11.20 -8.89
C TYR A 221 -10.74 -10.83 -7.66
N PHE A 222 -10.65 -9.57 -7.25
CA PHE A 222 -11.46 -9.03 -6.15
C PHE A 222 -11.86 -7.60 -6.47
N GLN A 223 -12.99 -7.15 -5.94
CA GLN A 223 -13.42 -5.77 -6.15
C GLN A 223 -12.81 -4.86 -5.09
N GLN A 224 -12.45 -3.65 -5.49
CA GLN A 224 -12.01 -2.64 -4.55
C GLN A 224 -13.20 -2.30 -3.63
N PRO A 225 -13.07 -2.43 -2.30
CA PRO A 225 -14.09 -1.98 -1.38
C PRO A 225 -14.22 -0.46 -1.47
N PHE A 226 -15.45 -0.01 -1.73
CA PHE A 226 -15.85 1.36 -1.43
C PHE A 226 -16.26 1.39 0.04
N PHE A 227 -15.38 1.91 0.89
CA PHE A 227 -15.73 2.14 2.30
C PHE A 227 -16.63 3.37 2.36
N VAL A 228 -17.94 3.13 2.38
CA VAL A 228 -18.96 4.16 2.57
C VAL A 228 -19.44 4.13 4.02
N SER A 229 -19.55 5.30 4.65
CA SER A 229 -20.27 5.45 5.92
C SER A 229 -21.76 5.57 5.64
N SER A 230 -22.58 4.84 6.39
CA SER A 230 -24.04 5.02 6.32
C SER A 230 -24.40 6.39 6.88
N ILE A 231 -25.08 7.21 6.08
CA ILE A 231 -25.71 8.45 6.54
C ILE A 231 -27.17 8.11 6.82
N GLU A 232 -27.71 8.52 7.97
CA GLU A 232 -29.10 8.25 8.39
C GLU A 232 -30.18 8.98 7.56
N LYS A 233 -29.86 9.45 6.35
CA LYS A 233 -30.82 10.07 5.44
C LYS A 233 -31.41 9.00 4.51
N LYS A 234 -32.75 8.95 4.46
CA LYS A 234 -33.52 8.00 3.61
C LYS A 234 -33.59 8.42 2.14
N GLU A 235 -33.12 9.62 1.80
CA GLU A 235 -33.11 10.18 0.45
C GLU A 235 -31.91 9.64 -0.35
N LEU A 236 -32.10 9.36 -1.64
CA LEU A 236 -31.03 8.90 -2.51
C LEU A 236 -30.01 10.04 -2.68
N SER A 237 -28.85 9.91 -2.05
CA SER A 237 -27.79 10.92 -2.14
C SER A 237 -26.73 10.49 -3.16
N VAL A 238 -26.43 11.35 -4.13
CA VAL A 238 -25.40 11.08 -5.15
C VAL A 238 -24.24 12.04 -4.98
N LEU A 239 -23.03 11.52 -4.75
CA LEU A 239 -21.81 12.33 -4.72
C LEU A 239 -21.07 12.27 -6.06
N ILE A 240 -20.92 13.42 -6.71
CA ILE A 240 -20.07 13.61 -7.88
C ILE A 240 -18.70 14.11 -7.39
N VAL A 241 -17.67 13.26 -7.56
CA VAL A 241 -16.28 13.67 -7.34
C VAL A 241 -15.79 14.38 -8.61
N GLY A 242 -15.76 15.70 -8.54
CA GLY A 242 -15.44 16.60 -9.63
C GLY A 242 -14.03 16.42 -10.18
N HIS A 243 -13.86 16.55 -11.50
CA HIS A 243 -12.55 16.74 -12.12
C HIS A 243 -12.71 17.54 -13.41
N SER A 244 -11.83 18.52 -13.63
CA SER A 244 -11.88 19.42 -14.79
C SER A 244 -11.86 18.73 -16.17
N LEU A 245 -11.47 17.45 -16.25
CA LEU A 245 -11.37 16.71 -17.52
C LEU A 245 -12.69 16.08 -17.95
N CYS A 246 -13.61 15.86 -17.01
CA CYS A 246 -14.93 15.26 -17.26
C CYS A 246 -16.06 16.19 -16.81
N GLU A 247 -15.75 17.47 -16.61
CA GLU A 247 -16.66 18.46 -16.05
C GLU A 247 -17.96 18.59 -16.85
N ARG A 248 -17.87 18.49 -18.19
CA ARG A 248 -19.01 18.57 -19.09
C ARG A 248 -19.96 17.40 -18.91
N GLU A 249 -19.43 16.20 -18.78
CA GLU A 249 -20.19 14.98 -18.54
C GLU A 249 -20.80 14.98 -17.14
N GLN A 250 -20.05 15.46 -16.14
CA GLN A 250 -20.52 15.61 -14.77
C GLN A 250 -21.70 16.57 -14.67
N LEU A 251 -21.65 17.72 -15.35
CA LEU A 251 -22.78 18.65 -15.45
C LEU A 251 -24.03 17.99 -16.05
N LYS A 252 -23.87 17.26 -17.16
CA LYS A 252 -24.99 16.52 -17.79
C LYS A 252 -25.59 15.47 -16.85
N ILE A 253 -24.76 14.74 -16.11
CA ILE A 253 -25.23 13.77 -15.12
C ILE A 253 -26.00 14.48 -14.02
N GLY A 254 -25.49 15.60 -13.50
CA GLY A 254 -26.18 16.41 -12.50
C GLY A 254 -27.55 16.92 -12.98
N GLU A 255 -27.62 17.46 -14.20
CA GLU A 255 -28.87 17.91 -14.83
C GLU A 255 -29.88 16.75 -15.00
N LEU A 256 -29.42 15.58 -15.44
CA LEU A 256 -30.27 14.40 -15.58
C LEU A 256 -30.78 13.91 -14.23
N LEU A 257 -29.94 13.88 -13.20
CA LEU A 257 -30.34 13.46 -11.86
C LEU A 257 -31.37 14.42 -11.26
N ALA A 258 -31.20 15.72 -11.47
CA ALA A 258 -32.14 16.74 -11.02
C ALA A 258 -33.52 16.64 -11.71
N THR A 259 -33.60 16.06 -12.91
CA THR A 259 -34.89 15.85 -13.59
C THR A 259 -35.58 14.53 -13.24
N LEU A 260 -34.86 13.58 -12.63
CA LEU A 260 -35.39 12.24 -12.36
C LEU A 260 -36.30 12.17 -11.12
N SER A 261 -35.95 12.87 -10.04
CA SER A 261 -36.78 12.95 -8.83
C SER A 261 -36.25 14.02 -7.87
N ASP A 262 -37.15 14.74 -7.22
CA ASP A 262 -36.83 15.71 -6.16
C ASP A 262 -36.29 15.04 -4.87
N GLU A 263 -36.43 13.71 -4.76
CA GLU A 263 -35.88 12.92 -3.65
C GLU A 263 -34.39 12.58 -3.82
N ILE A 264 -33.79 12.97 -4.96
CA ILE A 264 -32.37 12.75 -5.24
C ILE A 264 -31.59 14.00 -4.83
N VAL A 265 -30.79 13.85 -3.77
CA VAL A 265 -29.90 14.92 -3.31
C VAL A 265 -28.54 14.75 -3.97
N VAL A 266 -28.21 15.63 -4.91
CA VAL A 266 -26.91 15.61 -5.59
C VAL A 266 -25.92 16.48 -4.81
N TYR A 267 -24.73 15.94 -4.55
CA TYR A 267 -23.59 16.61 -3.95
C TYR A 267 -22.43 16.66 -4.95
N TYR A 268 -21.67 17.75 -4.97
CA TYR A 268 -20.48 17.88 -5.79
C TYR A 268 -19.27 18.26 -4.92
N LYS A 269 -18.20 17.47 -4.99
CA LYS A 269 -16.92 17.77 -4.34
C LYS A 269 -15.84 17.96 -5.40
N GLU A 270 -15.23 19.14 -5.47
CA GLU A 270 -14.18 19.39 -6.46
C GLU A 270 -12.90 18.56 -6.20
N HIS A 271 -12.11 18.35 -7.25
CA HIS A 271 -10.82 17.67 -7.11
C HIS A 271 -9.85 18.56 -6.31
N PRO A 272 -9.11 18.05 -5.31
CA PRO A 272 -8.21 18.86 -4.47
C PRO A 272 -7.15 19.65 -5.25
N LYS A 273 -6.80 19.17 -6.44
CA LYS A 273 -5.78 19.79 -7.32
C LYS A 273 -6.35 20.38 -8.63
N ALA A 274 -7.66 20.28 -8.85
CA ALA A 274 -8.29 20.80 -10.07
C ALA A 274 -9.63 21.43 -9.69
N ARG A 275 -9.60 22.76 -9.53
CA ARG A 275 -10.77 23.55 -9.15
C ARG A 275 -11.88 23.41 -10.17
N ALA A 276 -13.10 23.34 -9.68
CA ALA A 276 -14.31 23.39 -10.48
C ALA A 276 -14.45 24.75 -11.18
N SER A 277 -14.96 24.76 -12.42
CA SER A 277 -15.39 26.00 -13.06
C SER A 277 -16.59 26.64 -12.34
N GLU A 278 -16.84 27.92 -12.62
CA GLU A 278 -18.02 28.61 -12.09
C GLU A 278 -19.34 27.96 -12.53
N LYS A 279 -19.38 27.33 -13.72
CA LYS A 279 -20.57 26.61 -14.18
C LYS A 279 -20.92 25.44 -13.26
N VAL A 280 -19.91 24.74 -12.78
CA VAL A 280 -20.10 23.65 -11.83
C VAL A 280 -20.52 24.20 -10.47
N LYS A 281 -19.92 25.27 -9.98
CA LYS A 281 -20.29 25.85 -8.69
C LYS A 281 -21.73 26.38 -8.67
N MET A 282 -22.23 26.83 -9.82
CA MET A 282 -23.58 27.37 -9.97
C MET A 282 -24.65 26.34 -10.37
N ALA A 283 -24.27 25.07 -10.60
CA ALA A 283 -25.22 24.03 -10.97
C ALA A 283 -26.09 23.59 -9.78
N SER A 284 -27.22 22.95 -10.09
CA SER A 284 -28.26 22.52 -9.14
C SER A 284 -27.85 21.28 -8.33
N TRP A 285 -26.76 21.40 -7.58
CA TRP A 285 -26.31 20.41 -6.59
C TRP A 285 -25.77 21.11 -5.34
N ASN A 286 -25.61 20.35 -4.26
CA ASN A 286 -24.98 20.82 -3.04
C ASN A 286 -23.46 20.79 -3.22
N PHE A 287 -22.85 21.96 -3.46
CA PHE A 287 -21.41 22.07 -3.61
C PHE A 287 -20.71 21.99 -2.24
N ILE A 288 -19.82 21.01 -2.09
CA ILE A 288 -19.09 20.76 -0.84
C ILE A 288 -17.81 21.60 -0.86
N THR A 289 -17.75 22.60 0.01
CA THR A 289 -16.60 23.48 0.19
C THR A 289 -15.66 23.06 1.32
N ASP A 290 -16.09 22.12 2.15
CA ASP A 290 -15.33 21.67 3.33
C ASP A 290 -14.43 20.48 2.97
N ASP A 291 -13.12 20.73 3.01
CA ASP A 291 -12.08 19.72 2.80
C ASP A 291 -12.17 18.58 3.84
N ASN A 292 -12.73 18.86 5.02
CA ASN A 292 -12.84 17.94 6.16
C ASN A 292 -14.12 17.10 6.17
N TYR A 293 -15.11 17.38 5.32
CA TYR A 293 -16.45 16.76 5.40
C TYR A 293 -16.50 15.30 4.92
N PHE A 294 -15.53 14.87 4.09
CA PHE A 294 -15.43 13.51 3.55
C PHE A 294 -14.01 12.93 3.63
N SER A 295 -13.14 13.46 4.50
CA SER A 295 -11.76 12.96 4.68
C SER A 295 -11.66 11.85 5.73
#